data_AF-A0A1X4I8M3-F1
#
_entry.id   AF-A0A1X4I8M3-F1
#
_cell.length_a   1.000
_cell.length_b   1.000
_cell.length_c   1.000
_cell.angle_alpha   90.00
_cell.angle_beta   90.00
_cell.angle_gamma   90.00
#
_symmetry.space_group_name_H-M   'P 1'
#
loop_
_entity.id
_entity.type
_entity.pdbx_description
1 polymer ?
#
loop_
_entity_poly.entity_id
_entity_poly.type
_entity_poly.pdbx_seq_one_letter_code
_entity_poly.pdbx_strand_id
1 'polypeptide(L)' 'LREKFGDRARLVTVDDSGHGVYVLGDNSCALNTATRHLVEGEVPAKDTFCRAD' A
#
# COMPACT_ATOMS: atom_id res chain seq x y z
N LEU A 1 14.54 6.91 -1.57
CA LEU A 1 13.23 7.49 -1.19
C LEU A 1 12.83 7.12 0.23
N ARG A 2 12.84 5.82 0.57
CA ARG A 2 12.49 5.33 1.92
C ARG A 2 13.18 6.10 3.06
N GLU A 3 14.49 6.29 2.99
CA GLU A 3 15.26 7.04 4.00
C GLU A 3 14.79 8.48 4.18
N LYS A 4 14.26 9.14 3.14
CA LYS A 4 13.76 10.52 3.24
C LYS A 4 12.48 10.64 4.06
N PHE A 5 11.70 9.55 4.15
CA PHE A 5 10.45 9.53 4.91
C PHE A 5 10.67 9.11 6.37
N GLY A 6 11.70 8.29 6.64
CA GLY A 6 11.94 7.73 7.97
C GLY A 6 10.72 6.95 8.47
N ASP A 7 10.42 7.05 9.75
CA ASP A 7 9.31 6.31 10.38
C ASP A 7 7.93 6.93 10.14
N ARG A 8 7.85 8.03 9.38
CA ARG A 8 6.59 8.72 9.07
C ARG A 8 5.77 8.03 7.97
N ALA A 9 6.38 7.09 7.25
CA ALA A 9 5.72 6.38 6.17
C ALA A 9 6.00 4.88 6.25
N ARG A 10 5.08 4.10 5.70
CA ARG A 10 5.26 2.66 5.47
C ARG A 10 5.11 2.38 4.00
N LEU A 11 5.92 1.48 3.49
CA LEU A 11 5.87 1.09 2.09
C LEU A 11 4.87 -0.06 1.93
N VAL A 12 3.99 0.08 0.94
CA VAL A 12 3.16 -1.02 0.44
C VAL A 12 3.66 -1.36 -0.95
N THR A 13 4.18 -2.56 -1.11
CA THR A 13 4.59 -3.12 -2.42
C THR A 13 3.57 -4.16 -2.86
N VAL A 14 3.32 -4.23 -4.16
CA VAL A 14 2.32 -5.13 -4.74
C VAL A 14 3.00 -5.93 -5.84
N ASP A 15 2.85 -7.24 -5.77
CA ASP A 15 3.24 -8.18 -6.81
C ASP A 15 2.19 -8.15 -7.91
N ASP A 16 2.33 -7.20 -8.83
CA ASP A 16 1.43 -6.96 -9.96
C ASP A 16 2.19 -6.22 -11.08
N SER A 17 1.58 -6.13 -12.25
CA SER A 17 2.10 -5.39 -13.41
C SER A 17 1.25 -4.15 -13.72
N GLY A 18 1.85 -3.11 -14.30
CA GLY A 18 1.14 -1.90 -14.73
C GLY A 18 1.28 -0.68 -13.81
N HIS A 19 0.38 0.29 -13.98
CA HIS A 19 0.35 1.55 -13.22
C HIS A 19 -1.07 1.87 -12.75
N GLY A 20 -1.21 2.23 -11.46
CA GLY A 20 -2.52 2.54 -10.86
C GLY A 20 -3.01 1.50 -9.85
N VAL A 21 -2.15 1.05 -8.93
CA VAL A 21 -2.48 0.01 -7.94
C VAL A 21 -3.71 0.34 -7.08
N TYR A 22 -3.95 1.62 -6.76
CA TYR A 22 -5.13 2.03 -5.98
C TYR A 22 -6.28 2.41 -6.90
N VAL A 23 -7.48 1.88 -6.64
CA VAL A 23 -8.74 2.09 -7.37
C VAL A 23 -8.77 1.52 -8.80
N LEU A 24 -7.64 1.48 -9.51
CA LEU A 24 -7.59 0.99 -10.90
C LEU A 24 -7.06 -0.43 -11.04
N GLY A 25 -6.39 -0.97 -10.01
CA GLY A 25 -5.89 -2.35 -9.99
C GLY A 25 -6.81 -3.30 -9.22
N ASP A 26 -6.61 -4.60 -9.42
CA ASP A 26 -7.49 -5.65 -8.87
C ASP A 26 -6.95 -6.30 -7.58
N ASN A 27 -5.81 -5.84 -7.07
CA ASN A 27 -5.21 -6.39 -5.85
C ASN A 27 -5.97 -5.93 -4.59
N SER A 28 -6.73 -6.85 -3.99
CA SER A 28 -7.56 -6.61 -2.81
C SER A 28 -6.76 -6.20 -1.57
N CYS A 29 -5.56 -6.76 -1.36
CA CYS A 29 -4.68 -6.36 -0.26
C CYS A 29 -4.28 -4.88 -0.36
N ALA A 30 -3.89 -4.44 -1.55
CA ALA A 30 -3.47 -3.06 -1.79
C ALA A 30 -4.65 -2.09 -1.68
N LEU A 31 -5.79 -2.45 -2.28
CA LEU A 31 -7.02 -1.65 -2.23
C LEU A 31 -7.48 -1.43 -0.78
N ASN A 32 -7.55 -2.50 0.01
CA ASN A 32 -8.01 -2.43 1.40
C ASN A 32 -7.03 -1.65 2.27
N THR A 33 -5.72 -1.89 2.12
CA THR A 33 -4.69 -1.18 2.89
C THR A 33 -4.72 0.33 2.63
N ALA A 34 -4.80 0.73 1.35
CA ALA A 34 -4.86 2.14 0.99
C ALA A 34 -6.19 2.79 1.40
N THR A 35 -7.32 2.10 1.22
CA THR A 35 -8.64 2.63 1.63
C THR A 35 -8.69 2.84 3.14
N ARG A 36 -8.15 1.90 3.93
CA ARG A 36 -8.11 2.03 5.38
C ARG A 36 -7.27 3.23 5.82
N HIS A 37 -6.13 3.47 5.18
CA HIS A 37 -5.34 4.67 5.44
C HIS A 37 -6.10 5.96 5.10
N LEU A 38 -6.80 6.00 3.96
CA LEU A 38 -7.50 7.21 3.50
C LEU A 38 -8.76 7.53 4.32
N VAL A 39 -9.48 6.50 4.76
CA VAL A 39 -10.73 6.65 5.51
C VAL A 39 -10.48 6.78 7.01
N GLU A 40 -9.61 5.93 7.57
CA GLU A 40 -9.40 5.80 9.03
C GLU A 40 -8.12 6.51 9.49
N GLY A 41 -7.23 6.91 8.58
CA GLY A 41 -5.91 7.45 8.92
C GLY A 41 -4.92 6.37 9.36
N GLU A 42 -5.30 5.09 9.31
CA GLU A 42 -4.47 4.01 9.81
C GLU A 42 -3.31 3.66 8.87
N VAL A 43 -2.10 3.69 9.40
CA VAL A 43 -0.89 3.28 8.68
C VAL A 43 -0.51 1.87 9.14
N PRO A 44 -0.13 0.94 8.24
CA PRO A 44 0.31 -0.39 8.61
C PRO A 44 1.41 -0.38 9.68
N ALA A 45 1.46 -1.38 10.57
CA ALA A 45 2.48 -1.43 11.61
C ALA A 45 3.91 -1.62 11.05
N LYS A 46 4.02 -2.19 9.85
CA LYS A 46 5.26 -2.49 9.13
C LYS A 46 5.02 -2.36 7.64
N ASP A 47 6.10 -2.36 6.85
CA ASP A 47 5.94 -2.46 5.41
C ASP A 47 5.18 -3.71 5.04
N THR A 48 4.32 -3.57 4.05
CA THR A 48 3.40 -4.60 3.64
C THR A 48 3.72 -4.98 2.20
N PHE A 49 3.89 -6.27 1.98
CA PHE A 49 3.98 -6.85 0.65
C PHE A 49 2.65 -7.54 0.38
N CYS A 50 1.90 -7.02 -0.58
CA CYS A 50 0.71 -7.65 -1.13
C CYS A 50 1.16 -8.58 -2.26
N ARG A 51 0.84 -9.87 -2.13
CA ARG A 51 1.08 -10.85 -3.21
C ARG A 51 0.05 -10.65 -4.32
N ALA A 52 0.31 -11.22 -5.50
CA ALA A 52 -0.72 -11.43 -6.50
C ALA A 52 -1.90 -12.18 -5.86
N ASP A 53 -3.11 -11.75 -6.18
CA ASP A 53 -4.35 -12.34 -5.67
C ASP A 53 -4.68 -13.67 -6.37
#